data_AF-A0AAD7A6A0-F1
#
_entry.id   AF-A0AAD7A6A0-F1
#
_cell.length_a   1.000
_cell.length_b   1.000
_cell.length_c   1.000
_cell.angle_alpha   90.00
_cell.angle_beta   90.00
_cell.angle_gamma   90.00
#
_symmetry.space_group_name_H-M   'P 1'
#
loop_
_entity.id
_entity.type
_entity.pdbx_description
1 polymer ?
#
loop_
_entity_poly.entity_id
_entity_poly.type
_entity_poly.pdbx_seq_one_letter_code
_entity_poly.pdbx_strand_id
1 'polypeptide(L)' 'IGLGESGKSTIMKQMKIIHQDGFSPDELRAWRPTIHRNAVDSARAVCDAIRACKLEELLQ' A
#
# COMPACT_ATOMS: atom_id res chain seq x y z
N ILE A 1 21.39 -3.86 -6.05
CA ILE A 1 20.70 -2.67 -5.47
C ILE A 1 19.64 -2.28 -6.49
N GLY A 2 18.33 -2.43 -6.21
CA GLY A 2 17.29 -2.30 -7.25
C GLY A 2 16.13 -1.42 -6.80
N LEU A 3 15.43 -0.84 -7.79
CA LEU A 3 14.31 0.12 -7.63
C LEU A 3 13.39 -0.25 -6.45
N GLY A 4 13.01 0.76 -5.67
CA GLY A 4 12.21 0.61 -4.44
C GLY A 4 10.85 -0.07 -4.63
N GLU A 5 10.37 -0.20 -5.86
CA GLU A 5 9.06 -0.79 -6.21
C GLU A 5 9.15 -2.22 -6.74
N SER A 6 10.34 -2.81 -6.87
CA SER A 6 10.52 -4.14 -7.50
C SER A 6 10.04 -5.32 -6.62
N GLY A 7 9.25 -5.08 -5.57
CA GLY A 7 8.72 -6.12 -4.69
C GLY A 7 9.73 -6.78 -3.74
N LYS A 8 10.97 -6.27 -3.60
CA LYS A 8 11.99 -6.85 -2.69
C LYS A 8 11.52 -6.93 -1.25
N SER A 9 10.82 -5.89 -0.79
CA SER A 9 10.24 -5.87 0.56
C SER A 9 9.19 -6.97 0.73
N THR A 10 8.41 -7.27 -0.31
CA THR A 10 7.47 -8.39 -0.32
C THR A 10 8.18 -9.72 -0.19
N ILE A 11 9.25 -9.95 -0.96
CA ILE A 11 10.06 -11.18 -0.86
C ILE A 11 10.63 -11.34 0.56
N MET A 12 11.21 -10.29 1.13
CA MET A 12 11.75 -10.33 2.49
C MET A 12 10.68 -10.61 3.54
N LYS A 13 9.48 -10.03 3.39
CA LYS A 13 8.34 -10.31 4.29
C LYS A 13 7.90 -11.77 4.19
N GLN A 14 7.87 -12.35 3.00
CA GLN A 14 7.57 -13.77 2.80
C GLN A 14 8.65 -14.68 3.41
N MET A 15 9.93 -14.32 3.27
CA MET A 15 11.02 -15.05 3.92
C MET A 15 10.87 -15.05 5.45
N LYS A 16 10.46 -13.92 6.05
CA LYS A 16 10.16 -13.84 7.49
C LYS A 16 8.97 -14.72 7.89
N ILE A 17 7.91 -14.75 7.09
CA ILE A 17 6.75 -15.63 7.33
C ILE A 17 7.13 -17.12 7.30
N ILE A 18 7.93 -17.54 6.31
CA ILE A 18 8.24 -18.95 6.09
C ILE A 18 9.37 -19.45 7.00
N HIS A 19 10.35 -18.60 7.35
CA HIS A 19 11.59 -19.04 8.02
C HIS A 19 11.91 -18.33 9.35
N GLN A 20 11.10 -17.36 9.80
CA GLN A 20 11.39 -16.56 11.00
C GLN A 20 10.13 -16.29 11.85
N ASP A 21 9.26 -17.31 11.99
CA ASP A 21 8.07 -17.28 12.86
C ASP A 21 7.06 -16.15 12.59
N GLY A 22 7.08 -15.56 11.39
CA GLY A 22 6.14 -14.51 11.01
C GLY A 22 6.33 -13.20 11.77
N PHE A 23 5.26 -12.42 11.93
CA PHE A 23 5.30 -11.09 12.54
C PHE A 23 4.58 -11.10 13.88
N SER A 24 5.16 -10.44 14.89
CA SER A 24 4.51 -10.32 16.19
C SER A 24 3.26 -9.43 16.12
N PRO A 25 2.31 -9.57 17.07
CA PRO A 25 1.15 -8.68 17.15
C PRO A 25 1.52 -7.19 17.23
N ASP A 26 2.64 -6.84 17.88
CA ASP A 26 3.14 -5.46 17.96
C ASP A 26 3.65 -4.96 16.60
N GLU A 27 4.38 -5.80 15.87
CA GLU A 27 4.82 -5.47 14.51
C GLU A 27 3.63 -5.23 13.59
N LEU A 28 2.61 -6.09 13.65
CA LEU A 28 1.39 -5.94 12.87
C LEU A 28 0.63 -4.65 13.24
N ARG A 29 0.54 -4.32 14.54
CA ARG A 29 -0.07 -3.06 15.00
C ARG A 29 0.69 -1.84 14.48
N ALA A 30 2.02 -1.89 14.45
CA ALA A 30 2.83 -0.78 13.96
C ALA A 30 2.58 -0.45 12.47
N TRP A 31 2.00 -1.37 11.69
CA TRP A 31 1.73 -1.15 10.27
C TRP A 31 0.36 -0.51 10.00
N ARG A 32 -0.54 -0.51 10.98
CA ARG A 32 -1.89 0.05 10.82
C ARG A 32 -1.90 1.51 10.34
N PRO A 33 -1.07 2.43 10.88
CA PRO A 33 -1.03 3.81 10.39
C PRO A 33 -0.64 3.89 8.91
N THR A 34 0.33 3.08 8.48
CA THR A 34 0.75 3.00 7.07
C THR A 34 -0.37 2.48 6.18
N ILE A 35 -1.11 1.45 6.62
CA ILE A 35 -2.26 0.91 5.87
C ILE A 35 -3.34 1.98 5.71
N HIS A 36 -3.70 2.68 6.79
CA HIS A 36 -4.71 3.74 6.75
C HIS A 36 -4.29 4.89 5.84
N ARG A 37 -3.05 5.34 5.95
CA ARG A 37 -2.50 6.39 5.08
C ARG A 37 -2.56 5.97 3.62
N ASN A 38 -2.07 4.77 3.30
CA ASN A 38 -2.07 4.27 1.93
C ASN A 38 -3.50 4.17 1.36
N ALA A 39 -4.49 3.78 2.16
CA ALA A 39 -5.89 3.72 1.73
C ALA A 39 -6.46 5.10 1.40
N VAL A 40 -6.23 6.08 2.28
CA VAL A 40 -6.68 7.47 2.07
C VAL A 40 -5.97 8.11 0.88
N ASP A 41 -4.65 7.95 0.79
CA ASP A 41 -3.84 8.50 -0.30
C ASP A 41 -4.24 7.88 -1.65
N SER A 42 -4.50 6.57 -1.68
CA SER A 42 -5.00 5.88 -2.88
C SER A 42 -6.37 6.40 -3.30
N ALA A 43 -7.29 6.57 -2.35
CA ALA A 43 -8.62 7.12 -2.64
C ALA A 43 -8.53 8.56 -3.18
N ARG A 44 -7.69 9.40 -2.57
CA ARG A 44 -7.42 10.76 -3.06
C ARG A 44 -6.83 10.72 -4.48
N ALA A 45 -5.83 9.88 -4.74
CA ALA A 45 -5.23 9.76 -6.07
C ALA A 45 -6.25 9.37 -7.14
N VAL A 46 -7.20 8.49 -6.82
CA VAL A 46 -8.31 8.14 -7.71
C VAL A 46 -9.23 9.35 -7.95
N CYS A 47 -9.64 10.07 -6.90
CA CYS A 47 -10.46 11.28 -7.06
C CYS A 47 -9.76 12.36 -7.90
N ASP A 48 -8.47 12.56 -7.68
CA ASP A 48 -7.69 13.54 -8.43
C ASP A 48 -7.52 13.13 -9.90
N ALA A 49 -7.37 11.83 -10.17
CA ALA A 49 -7.37 11.30 -11.54
C ALA A 49 -8.73 11.50 -12.24
N ILE A 50 -9.85 11.27 -11.56
CA ILE A 50 -11.20 11.50 -12.09
C ILE A 50 -11.36 12.97 -12.55
N ARG A 51 -10.94 13.91 -11.71
CA ARG A 51 -10.96 15.36 -12.03
C ARG A 51 -10.03 15.70 -13.19
N ALA A 52 -8.80 15.19 -13.17
CA ALA A 52 -7.81 15.44 -14.21
C ALA A 52 -8.25 14.91 -15.58
N CYS A 53 -8.95 13.77 -15.60
CA CYS A 53 -9.49 13.15 -16.81
C CYS A 53 -10.88 13.67 -17.21
N LYS A 54 -11.46 14.65 -16.50
CA LYS A 54 -12.82 15.20 -16.73
C LYS A 54 -13.93 14.14 -16.75
N LEU A 55 -13.73 13.04 -16.02
CA LEU A 55 -14.71 11.94 -15.98
C LEU A 55 -15.94 12.26 -15.12
N GLU A 56 -15.93 13.37 -14.39
CA GLU A 56 -17.10 13.85 -13.63
C GLU A 56 -18.31 14.10 -14.54
N GLU A 57 -18.07 14.46 -15.81
CA GLU A 57 -19.13 14.67 -16.82
C GLU A 57 -19.84 13.36 -17.22
N LEU A 58 -19.23 12.19 -16.96
CA LEU A 58 -19.81 10.86 -17.23
C LEU A 58 -20.55 10.26 -16.02
N LEU A 59 -20.43 10.89 -14.85
CA LEU A 59 -21.06 10.44 -13.60
C LEU A 59 -22.35 11.22 -13.26
N GLN A 60 -22.77 12.12 -14.15
CA GLN A 60 -24.10 12.77 -14.13
C GLN A 60 -25.12 11.97 -14.94
#